data_AF-A0A2N2CKW0-F1
#
_entry.id   AF-A0A2N2CKW0-F1
#
_cell.length_a   1.000
_cell.length_b   1.000
_cell.length_c   1.000
_cell.angle_alpha   90.00
_cell.angle_beta   90.00
_cell.angle_gamma   90.00
#
_symmetry.space_group_name_H-M   'P 1'
#
loop_
_entity.id
_entity.type
_entity.pdbx_description
1 polymer ?
#
loop_
_entity_poly.entity_id
_entity_poly.type
_entity_poly.pdbx_seq_one_letter_code
_entity_poly.pdbx_strand_id
1 'polypeptide(L)'
;MGTCLGEQAYKFEKDDKKISFVLTAELLLPAVKFAIFQSIPGLPNYNEYANIVLSIIMLILIIPTINIVFKRSGQIAIMSFFILTIFILFNLFIFPQNSINIKAHLFRIYFVSYICFVLAMSLRDYKIFLSYLYRASFIIIISGFFMLASTSIIGVVGKAQTEYNMSLSYYMLIPTLTMLLIYYQKKQTRSIFFFFLGLIIILVMGSRGPILCILAFSLIYNLKHIRLVISELFLNFSYIILGIILALNWKKTILWLLNVFSRFNIHSRTLQSLLIDKIDFYAGRGNIANKILGIISEKPIFGIGFLGNLTSHNIIIETLLFFGVIIGSILLILLTYVIIKSLLYKNNKELSFLIIIFFSYALPDALLNLTIWGKDMFWIYMGLTVCVIRNQVKNKYTSTPSMN
;
A
#
# COMPACT_ATOMS: atom_id res chain seq x y z
N MET A 1 -3.92 41.97 13.26
CA MET A 1 -3.25 40.67 13.55
C MET A 1 -4.18 39.46 13.45
N GLY A 2 -5.45 39.53 13.90
CA GLY A 2 -6.39 38.39 13.81
C GLY A 2 -6.83 37.98 12.39
N THR A 3 -6.93 38.92 11.44
CA THR A 3 -7.35 38.65 10.05
C THR A 3 -6.28 37.93 9.22
N CYS A 4 -4.99 38.29 9.36
CA CYS A 4 -3.89 37.62 8.64
C CYS A 4 -3.66 36.18 9.11
N LEU A 5 -3.89 35.86 10.39
CA LEU A 5 -3.76 34.48 10.90
C LEU A 5 -4.88 33.58 10.36
N GLY A 6 -6.10 34.10 10.23
CA GLY A 6 -7.23 33.41 9.62
C GLY A 6 -7.01 33.11 8.14
N GLU A 7 -6.52 34.08 7.37
CA GLU A 7 -6.23 33.90 5.94
C GLU A 7 -5.10 32.88 5.69
N GLN A 8 -4.05 32.89 6.51
CA GLN A 8 -2.97 31.92 6.39
C GLN A 8 -3.44 30.51 6.75
N ALA A 9 -4.20 30.35 7.82
CA ALA A 9 -4.78 29.05 8.21
C ALA A 9 -5.72 28.50 7.12
N TYR A 10 -6.60 29.35 6.57
CA TYR A 10 -7.50 28.99 5.47
C TYR A 10 -6.74 28.58 4.20
N LYS A 11 -5.65 29.30 3.87
CA LYS A 11 -4.79 28.97 2.72
C LYS A 11 -4.09 27.62 2.90
N PHE A 12 -3.60 27.31 4.11
CA PHE A 12 -3.01 26.00 4.41
C PHE A 12 -4.03 24.87 4.24
N GLU A 13 -5.24 25.05 4.74
CA GLU A 13 -6.33 24.07 4.59
C GLU A 13 -6.66 23.80 3.12
N LYS A 14 -6.77 24.86 2.30
CA LYS A 14 -7.04 24.75 0.86
C LYS A 14 -5.93 24.01 0.11
N ASP A 15 -4.68 24.26 0.48
CA ASP A 15 -3.52 23.59 -0.11
C ASP A 15 -3.49 22.09 0.25
N ASP A 16 -3.76 21.73 1.51
CA ASP A 16 -3.80 20.33 1.95
C ASP A 16 -4.99 19.56 1.35
N LYS A 17 -6.13 20.22 1.10
CA LYS A 17 -7.26 19.63 0.35
C LYS A 17 -6.84 19.23 -1.06
N LYS A 18 -6.06 20.05 -1.76
CA LYS A 18 -5.57 19.74 -3.12
C LYS A 18 -4.62 18.55 -3.11
N ILE A 19 -3.61 18.56 -2.24
CA ILE A 19 -2.66 17.44 -2.12
C ILE A 19 -3.40 16.15 -1.75
N SER A 20 -4.29 16.21 -0.76
CA SER A 20 -5.09 15.07 -0.31
C SER A 20 -5.95 14.52 -1.45
N PHE A 21 -6.60 15.40 -2.22
CA PHE A 21 -7.41 15.01 -3.37
C PHE A 21 -6.58 14.23 -4.39
N VAL A 22 -5.41 14.74 -4.80
CA VAL A 22 -4.54 14.06 -5.78
C VAL A 22 -4.07 12.69 -5.27
N LEU A 23 -3.60 12.61 -4.03
CA LEU A 23 -3.18 11.33 -3.43
C LEU A 23 -4.33 10.32 -3.37
N THR A 24 -5.55 10.77 -3.07
CA THR A 24 -6.73 9.89 -3.09
C THR A 24 -7.24 9.57 -4.49
N ALA A 25 -7.02 10.45 -5.47
CA ALA A 25 -7.37 10.21 -6.87
C ALA A 25 -6.49 9.12 -7.48
N GLU A 26 -5.20 9.07 -7.12
CA GLU A 26 -4.28 7.99 -7.52
C GLU A 26 -4.76 6.61 -7.03
N LEU A 27 -5.38 6.56 -5.85
CA LEU A 27 -6.03 5.36 -5.32
C LEU A 27 -7.36 5.05 -6.03
N LEU A 28 -8.18 6.07 -6.21
CA LEU A 28 -9.58 5.95 -6.61
C LEU A 28 -9.74 5.67 -8.10
N LEU A 29 -9.03 6.40 -8.96
CA LEU A 29 -9.20 6.31 -10.40
C LEU A 29 -8.83 4.93 -10.96
N PRO A 30 -7.66 4.33 -10.63
CA PRO A 30 -7.33 3.00 -11.11
C PRO A 30 -8.28 1.93 -10.59
N ALA A 31 -8.71 2.02 -9.33
CA ALA A 31 -9.62 1.06 -8.71
C ALA A 31 -11.01 1.10 -9.34
N VAL A 32 -11.58 2.30 -9.51
CA VAL A 32 -12.90 2.48 -10.14
C VAL A 32 -12.85 2.09 -11.62
N LYS A 33 -11.81 2.48 -12.34
CA LYS A 33 -11.63 2.08 -13.75
C LYS A 33 -11.52 0.57 -13.88
N PHE A 34 -10.73 -0.08 -13.02
CA PHE A 34 -10.63 -1.54 -13.01
C PHE A 34 -12.00 -2.18 -12.78
N ALA A 35 -12.77 -1.72 -11.79
CA ALA A 35 -14.11 -2.23 -11.53
C ALA A 35 -15.04 -2.07 -12.75
N ILE A 36 -15.13 -0.87 -13.33
CA ILE A 36 -16.00 -0.58 -14.47
C ILE A 36 -15.61 -1.42 -15.70
N PHE A 37 -14.32 -1.50 -16.00
CA PHE A 37 -13.84 -2.19 -17.21
C PHE A 37 -14.05 -3.70 -17.12
N GLN A 38 -13.97 -4.28 -15.92
CA GLN A 38 -14.26 -5.70 -15.72
C GLN A 38 -15.76 -5.99 -15.61
N SER A 39 -16.60 -4.97 -15.35
CA SER A 39 -18.05 -5.12 -15.27
C SER A 39 -18.76 -5.17 -16.62
N ILE A 40 -18.23 -4.49 -17.65
CA ILE A 40 -18.97 -4.22 -18.89
C ILE A 40 -18.33 -4.98 -20.07
N PRO A 41 -19.13 -5.74 -20.85
CA PRO A 41 -18.64 -6.43 -22.04
C PRO A 41 -17.97 -5.49 -23.05
N GLY A 42 -16.82 -5.93 -23.56
CA GLY A 42 -16.06 -5.19 -24.59
C GLY A 42 -15.19 -4.05 -24.06
N LEU A 43 -15.43 -3.51 -22.86
CA LEU A 43 -14.56 -2.49 -22.27
C LEU A 43 -13.11 -2.93 -22.03
N PRO A 44 -12.81 -4.20 -21.63
CA PRO A 44 -11.43 -4.64 -21.47
C PRO A 44 -10.55 -4.46 -22.71
N ASN A 45 -11.13 -4.45 -23.91
CA ASN A 45 -10.39 -4.23 -25.17
C ASN A 45 -9.84 -2.79 -25.27
N TYR A 46 -10.41 -1.84 -24.52
CA TYR A 46 -10.00 -0.43 -24.52
C TYR A 46 -9.15 -0.05 -23.31
N ASN A 47 -8.65 -1.04 -22.56
CA ASN A 47 -7.94 -0.84 -21.30
C ASN A 47 -6.67 0.03 -21.45
N GLU A 48 -5.95 -0.13 -22.57
CA GLU A 48 -4.75 0.69 -22.87
C GLU A 48 -5.09 2.16 -23.06
N TYR A 49 -6.09 2.48 -23.89
CA TYR A 49 -6.57 3.84 -24.08
C TYR A 49 -7.06 4.47 -22.76
N ALA A 50 -7.78 3.69 -21.95
CA ALA A 50 -8.23 4.15 -20.64
C ALA A 50 -7.07 4.47 -19.69
N ASN A 51 -5.99 3.66 -19.70
CA ASN A 51 -4.79 3.94 -18.90
C ASN A 51 -4.12 5.25 -19.33
N ILE A 52 -4.06 5.52 -20.64
CA ILE A 52 -3.52 6.78 -21.17
C ILE A 52 -4.37 7.96 -20.70
N VAL A 53 -5.69 7.88 -20.85
CA VAL A 53 -6.63 8.92 -20.41
C VAL A 53 -6.49 9.18 -18.91
N LEU A 54 -6.46 8.13 -18.08
CA LEU A 54 -6.26 8.28 -16.64
C LEU A 54 -4.90 8.92 -16.30
N SER A 55 -3.85 8.56 -17.02
CA SER A 55 -2.52 9.16 -16.82
C SER A 55 -2.54 10.66 -17.13
N ILE A 56 -3.23 11.07 -18.20
CA ILE A 56 -3.41 12.49 -18.55
C ILE A 56 -4.23 13.22 -17.47
N ILE A 57 -5.32 12.62 -17.01
CA ILE A 57 -6.13 13.18 -15.91
C ILE A 57 -5.26 13.37 -14.67
N MET A 58 -4.49 12.36 -14.27
CA MET A 58 -3.60 12.44 -13.11
C MET A 58 -2.55 13.55 -13.28
N LEU A 59 -1.94 13.70 -14.45
CA LEU A 59 -1.01 14.79 -14.73
C LEU A 59 -1.67 16.16 -14.55
N ILE A 60 -2.89 16.36 -15.07
CA ILE A 60 -3.64 17.61 -14.90
C ILE A 60 -3.93 17.89 -13.43
N LEU A 61 -4.30 16.85 -12.66
CA LEU A 61 -4.55 16.99 -11.22
C LEU A 61 -3.29 17.32 -10.42
N ILE A 62 -2.11 16.88 -10.86
CA ILE A 62 -0.83 17.14 -10.20
C ILE A 62 -0.39 18.60 -10.40
N ILE A 63 -0.61 19.21 -11.57
CA ILE A 63 -0.18 20.60 -11.89
C ILE A 63 -0.44 21.61 -10.74
N PRO A 64 -1.67 21.76 -10.19
CA PRO A 64 -1.94 22.72 -9.13
C PRO A 64 -1.23 22.43 -7.82
N THR A 65 -0.71 21.22 -7.61
CA THR A 65 0.03 20.83 -6.40
C THR A 65 1.52 21.16 -6.47
N ILE A 66 2.08 21.37 -7.67
CA ILE A 66 3.51 21.63 -7.89
C ILE A 66 3.98 22.86 -7.10
N ASN A 67 3.26 23.98 -7.21
CA ASN A 67 3.58 25.21 -6.48
C ASN A 67 3.52 25.03 -4.96
N ILE A 68 2.59 24.19 -4.49
CA ILE A 68 2.42 23.90 -3.06
C ILE A 68 3.61 23.10 -2.54
N VAL A 69 4.04 22.09 -3.30
CA VAL A 69 5.23 21.28 -3.00
C VAL A 69 6.47 22.15 -2.92
N PHE A 70 6.75 22.96 -3.95
CA PHE A 70 7.94 23.81 -3.96
C PHE A 70 7.98 24.76 -2.76
N LYS A 71 6.82 25.33 -2.37
CA LYS A 71 6.72 26.19 -1.20
C LYS A 71 6.96 25.46 0.13
N ARG A 72 6.57 24.19 0.26
CA ARG A 72 6.54 23.47 1.54
C ARG A 72 7.74 22.54 1.76
N SER A 73 8.26 21.95 0.69
CA SER A 73 9.24 20.86 0.74
C SER A 73 10.22 20.89 -0.44
N GLY A 74 10.25 21.99 -1.22
CA GLY A 74 11.00 22.10 -2.48
C GLY A 74 12.46 21.67 -2.39
N GLN A 75 13.19 22.10 -1.36
CA GLN A 75 14.60 21.71 -1.20
C GLN A 75 14.78 20.19 -1.03
N ILE A 76 13.97 19.56 -0.16
CA ILE A 76 14.03 18.11 0.06
C ILE A 76 13.60 17.38 -1.21
N ALA A 77 12.54 17.85 -1.88
CA ALA A 77 12.05 17.27 -3.13
C ALA A 77 13.07 17.39 -4.28
N ILE A 78 13.79 18.50 -4.41
CA ILE A 78 14.83 18.64 -5.43
C ILE A 78 16.01 17.70 -5.11
N MET A 79 16.45 17.69 -3.84
CA MET A 79 17.56 16.84 -3.40
C MET A 79 17.24 15.35 -3.59
N SER A 80 16.07 14.87 -3.19
CA SER A 80 15.67 13.47 -3.38
C SER A 80 15.53 13.10 -4.85
N PHE A 81 15.09 14.03 -5.71
CA PHE A 81 15.00 13.80 -7.15
C PHE A 81 16.40 13.59 -7.76
N PHE A 82 17.36 14.46 -7.42
CA PHE A 82 18.73 14.30 -7.87
C PHE A 82 19.37 13.02 -7.34
N ILE A 83 19.18 12.68 -6.07
CA ILE A 83 19.70 11.43 -5.49
C ILE A 83 19.16 10.21 -6.26
N LEU A 84 17.84 10.15 -6.49
CA LEU A 84 17.23 9.05 -7.25
C LEU A 84 17.75 8.98 -8.69
N THR A 85 17.93 10.14 -9.34
CA THR A 85 18.42 10.22 -10.72
C THR A 85 19.88 9.79 -10.84
N ILE A 86 20.75 10.28 -9.94
CA ILE A 86 22.15 9.87 -9.87
C ILE A 86 22.24 8.37 -9.61
N PHE A 87 21.43 7.84 -8.68
CA PHE A 87 21.37 6.42 -8.39
C PHE A 87 21.00 5.57 -9.63
N ILE A 88 20.00 6.01 -10.41
CA ILE A 88 19.59 5.31 -11.64
C ILE A 88 20.68 5.41 -12.73
N LEU A 89 21.25 6.60 -12.94
CA LEU A 89 22.31 6.80 -13.93
C LEU A 89 23.56 5.98 -13.59
N PHE A 90 23.95 5.94 -12.32
CA PHE A 90 25.05 5.12 -11.82
C PHE A 90 24.80 3.63 -12.10
N ASN A 91 23.57 3.15 -11.87
CA ASN A 91 23.22 1.77 -12.21
C ASN A 91 23.24 1.49 -13.71
N LEU A 92 22.79 2.42 -14.56
CA LEU A 92 22.85 2.28 -16.01
C LEU A 92 24.29 2.26 -16.53
N PHE A 93 25.20 3.00 -15.88
CA PHE A 93 26.61 3.04 -16.24
C PHE A 93 27.35 1.76 -15.83
N ILE A 94 27.12 1.25 -14.63
CA ILE A 94 27.81 0.05 -14.12
C ILE A 94 27.18 -1.25 -14.65
N PHE A 95 25.85 -1.27 -14.81
CA PHE A 95 25.09 -2.45 -15.22
C PHE A 95 24.25 -2.16 -16.49
N PRO A 96 24.89 -1.89 -17.65
CA PRO A 96 24.18 -1.54 -18.88
C PRO A 96 23.20 -2.63 -19.35
N GLN A 97 23.44 -3.89 -18.98
CA GLN A 97 22.54 -5.02 -19.25
C GLN A 97 21.15 -4.86 -18.64
N ASN A 98 21.00 -4.09 -17.54
CA ASN A 98 19.71 -3.87 -16.88
C ASN A 98 18.92 -2.72 -17.51
N SER A 99 19.46 -2.05 -18.53
CA SER A 99 18.87 -0.83 -19.11
C SER A 99 17.45 -1.02 -19.64
N ILE A 100 17.13 -2.19 -20.20
CA ILE A 100 15.77 -2.51 -20.70
C ILE A 100 14.77 -2.50 -19.55
N ASN A 101 15.05 -3.21 -18.46
CA ASN A 101 14.17 -3.29 -17.30
C ASN A 101 14.05 -1.94 -16.60
N ILE A 102 15.17 -1.22 -16.42
CA ILE A 102 15.16 0.10 -15.81
C ILE A 102 14.28 1.04 -16.63
N LYS A 103 14.47 1.12 -17.95
CA LYS A 103 13.66 1.97 -18.84
C LYS A 103 12.17 1.63 -18.79
N ALA A 104 11.82 0.34 -18.70
CA ALA A 104 10.43 -0.10 -18.58
C ALA A 104 9.77 0.40 -17.27
N HIS A 105 10.54 0.58 -16.19
CA HIS A 105 10.02 1.02 -14.90
C HIS A 105 10.20 2.52 -14.61
N LEU A 106 11.03 3.24 -15.38
CA LEU A 106 11.33 4.67 -15.18
C LEU A 106 10.07 5.52 -15.02
N PHE A 107 9.12 5.38 -15.94
CA PHE A 107 7.88 6.16 -15.91
C PHE A 107 7.14 5.98 -14.58
N ARG A 108 6.95 4.73 -14.15
CA ARG A 108 6.24 4.41 -12.91
C ARG A 108 7.01 4.86 -11.66
N ILE A 109 8.34 4.78 -11.69
CA ILE A 109 9.18 5.25 -10.58
C ILE A 109 9.02 6.77 -10.40
N TYR A 110 9.15 7.56 -11.47
CA TYR A 110 9.11 9.02 -11.37
C TYR A 110 7.70 9.59 -11.29
N PHE A 111 6.79 9.18 -12.17
CA PHE A 111 5.49 9.84 -12.31
C PHE A 111 4.40 9.29 -11.41
N VAL A 112 4.56 8.08 -10.89
CA VAL A 112 3.61 7.50 -9.94
C VAL A 112 4.22 7.52 -8.54
N SER A 113 5.26 6.72 -8.32
CA SER A 113 5.85 6.52 -7.01
C SER A 113 6.47 7.77 -6.40
N TYR A 114 7.38 8.43 -7.13
CA TYR A 114 8.11 9.57 -6.61
C TYR A 114 7.19 10.77 -6.36
N ILE A 115 6.24 11.04 -7.26
CA ILE A 115 5.24 12.11 -7.06
C ILE A 115 4.40 11.83 -5.80
N CYS A 116 3.92 10.60 -5.60
CA CYS A 116 3.20 10.22 -4.39
C CYS A 116 4.02 10.46 -3.12
N PHE A 117 5.32 10.14 -3.12
CA PHE A 117 6.22 10.42 -2.00
C PHE A 117 6.33 11.92 -1.70
N VAL A 118 6.59 12.74 -2.72
CA VAL A 118 6.76 14.18 -2.55
C VAL A 118 5.46 14.85 -2.07
N LEU A 119 4.32 14.42 -2.60
CA LEU A 119 3.00 14.90 -2.17
C LEU A 119 2.71 14.52 -0.72
N ALA A 120 2.92 13.24 -0.34
CA ALA A 120 2.71 12.77 1.02
C ALA A 120 3.62 13.49 2.05
N MET A 121 4.88 13.75 1.68
CA MET A 121 5.83 14.51 2.48
C MET A 121 5.42 16.00 2.66
N SER A 122 4.59 16.52 1.76
CA SER A 122 4.16 17.93 1.73
C SER A 122 2.88 18.20 2.53
N LEU A 123 2.22 17.15 3.02
CA LEU A 123 1.04 17.25 3.88
C LEU A 123 1.38 17.92 5.23
N ARG A 124 0.49 18.80 5.69
CA ARG A 124 0.56 19.42 7.02
C ARG A 124 -0.66 19.07 7.87
N ASP A 125 -1.85 19.02 7.27
CA ASP A 125 -3.08 18.57 7.94
C ASP A 125 -3.47 17.16 7.52
N TYR A 126 -3.14 16.19 8.37
CA TYR A 126 -3.41 14.77 8.17
C TYR A 126 -4.89 14.40 8.34
N LYS A 127 -5.67 15.21 9.05
CA LYS A 127 -7.11 14.99 9.24
C LYS A 127 -7.85 15.17 7.92
N ILE A 128 -7.45 16.16 7.13
CA ILE A 128 -7.98 16.39 5.78
C ILE A 128 -7.70 15.15 4.92
N PHE A 129 -6.46 14.67 4.87
CA PHE A 129 -6.11 13.50 4.07
C PHE A 129 -6.90 12.26 4.49
N LEU A 130 -7.03 11.99 5.79
CA LEU A 130 -7.84 10.89 6.31
C LEU A 130 -9.32 11.02 5.90
N SER A 131 -9.86 12.25 5.88
CA SER A 131 -11.26 12.49 5.48
C SER A 131 -11.50 12.23 3.99
N TYR A 132 -10.55 12.60 3.12
CA TYR A 132 -10.61 12.29 1.69
C TYR A 132 -10.47 10.78 1.47
N LEU A 133 -9.54 10.14 2.18
CA LEU A 133 -9.33 8.70 2.10
C LEU A 133 -10.59 7.93 2.48
N TYR A 134 -11.27 8.34 3.56
CA TYR A 134 -12.55 7.75 3.99
C TYR A 134 -13.66 7.87 2.92
N ARG A 135 -13.81 9.04 2.29
CA ARG A 135 -14.79 9.24 1.22
C ARG A 135 -14.47 8.39 -0.02
N ALA A 136 -13.20 8.39 -0.45
CA ALA A 136 -12.74 7.57 -1.56
C ALA A 136 -12.93 6.08 -1.28
N SER A 137 -12.72 5.65 -0.04
CA SER A 137 -12.88 4.25 0.39
C SER A 137 -14.30 3.73 0.16
N PHE A 138 -15.34 4.53 0.42
CA PHE A 138 -16.72 4.14 0.09
C PHE A 138 -16.89 3.91 -1.41
N ILE A 139 -16.45 4.86 -2.24
CA ILE A 139 -16.62 4.80 -3.69
C ILE A 139 -15.92 3.56 -4.24
N ILE A 140 -14.68 3.30 -3.80
CA ILE A 140 -13.92 2.13 -4.23
C ILE A 140 -14.63 0.83 -3.85
N ILE A 141 -15.06 0.68 -2.59
CA ILE A 141 -15.74 -0.54 -2.13
C ILE A 141 -17.07 -0.75 -2.89
N ILE A 142 -17.85 0.30 -3.11
CA ILE A 142 -19.10 0.23 -3.88
C ILE A 142 -18.79 -0.20 -5.32
N SER A 143 -17.78 0.37 -5.96
CA SER A 143 -17.38 -0.01 -7.32
C SER A 143 -16.93 -1.47 -7.39
N GLY A 144 -16.19 -1.96 -6.39
CA GLY A 144 -15.80 -3.37 -6.31
C GLY A 144 -16.98 -4.31 -6.15
N PHE A 145 -17.97 -3.92 -5.34
CA PHE A 145 -19.19 -4.69 -5.19
C PHE A 145 -20.03 -4.71 -6.47
N PHE A 146 -20.15 -3.57 -7.14
CA PHE A 146 -20.78 -3.49 -8.46
C PHE A 146 -20.13 -4.46 -9.45
N MET A 147 -18.79 -4.54 -9.43
CA MET A 147 -18.05 -5.50 -10.24
C MET A 147 -18.44 -6.95 -9.93
N LEU A 148 -18.42 -7.35 -8.65
CA LEU A 148 -18.85 -8.70 -8.26
C LEU A 148 -20.29 -8.99 -8.71
N ALA A 149 -21.23 -8.06 -8.48
CA ALA A 149 -22.62 -8.21 -8.86
C ALA A 149 -22.77 -8.40 -10.38
N SER A 150 -22.08 -7.57 -11.19
CA SER A 150 -22.10 -7.70 -12.65
C SER A 150 -21.58 -9.07 -13.11
N THR A 151 -20.51 -9.59 -12.50
CA THR A 151 -19.97 -10.91 -12.86
C THR A 151 -20.92 -12.07 -12.51
N SER A 152 -21.72 -11.93 -11.44
CA SER A 152 -22.72 -12.95 -11.07
C SER A 152 -23.96 -12.96 -11.97
N ILE A 153 -24.33 -11.80 -12.55
CA ILE A 153 -25.56 -11.65 -13.36
C ILE A 153 -25.29 -11.96 -14.83
N ILE A 154 -24.19 -11.44 -15.38
CA ILE A 154 -23.91 -11.49 -16.82
C ILE A 154 -23.00 -12.69 -17.17
N GLY A 155 -22.50 -13.40 -16.16
CA GLY A 155 -21.43 -14.39 -16.31
C GLY A 155 -20.06 -13.71 -16.43
N VAL A 156 -18.98 -14.49 -16.57
CA VAL A 156 -17.62 -13.93 -16.70
C VAL A 156 -17.49 -13.21 -18.03
N VAL A 157 -17.69 -11.90 -17.99
CA VAL A 157 -17.57 -11.03 -19.15
C VAL A 157 -16.11 -10.61 -19.31
N GLY A 158 -15.37 -11.35 -20.13
CA GLY A 158 -14.02 -11.01 -20.54
C GLY A 158 -13.17 -12.24 -20.83
N LYS A 159 -12.37 -12.19 -21.91
CA LYS A 159 -11.41 -13.25 -22.31
C LYS A 159 -10.24 -13.45 -21.32
N ALA A 160 -10.32 -12.96 -20.09
CA ALA A 160 -9.26 -13.07 -19.10
C ALA A 160 -9.84 -13.62 -17.79
N GLN A 161 -9.86 -14.94 -17.70
CA GLN A 161 -9.41 -15.68 -16.53
C GLN A 161 -9.77 -15.04 -15.16
N THR A 162 -10.79 -15.61 -14.53
CA THR A 162 -10.88 -15.79 -13.08
C THR A 162 -9.60 -16.43 -12.48
N GLU A 163 -8.63 -16.85 -13.32
CA GLU A 163 -7.38 -17.46 -12.92
C GLU A 163 -6.27 -16.49 -12.46
N TYR A 164 -6.34 -15.15 -12.49
CA TYR A 164 -5.25 -14.33 -11.88
C TYR A 164 -5.52 -12.84 -11.55
N ASN A 165 -6.76 -12.40 -11.28
CA ASN A 165 -7.05 -10.99 -10.96
C ASN A 165 -6.78 -10.59 -9.49
N MET A 166 -5.54 -10.73 -9.02
CA MET A 166 -5.13 -10.30 -7.66
C MET A 166 -5.23 -8.77 -7.49
N SER A 167 -5.16 -7.99 -8.56
CA SER A 167 -5.11 -6.53 -8.53
C SER A 167 -6.28 -5.89 -7.76
N LEU A 168 -7.50 -6.43 -7.90
CA LEU A 168 -8.66 -5.88 -7.18
C LEU A 168 -8.53 -6.03 -5.66
N SER A 169 -8.03 -7.17 -5.20
CA SER A 169 -7.83 -7.42 -3.77
C SER A 169 -6.85 -6.42 -3.15
N TYR A 170 -5.85 -5.97 -3.91
CA TYR A 170 -4.92 -4.91 -3.50
C TYR A 170 -5.55 -3.51 -3.59
N TYR A 171 -6.38 -3.22 -4.60
CA TYR A 171 -7.13 -1.96 -4.66
C TYR A 171 -8.13 -1.81 -3.50
N MET A 172 -8.71 -2.90 -3.01
CA MET A 172 -9.65 -2.89 -1.88
C MET A 172 -8.97 -2.75 -0.53
N LEU A 173 -7.64 -2.96 -0.44
CA LEU A 173 -6.96 -3.07 0.83
C LEU A 173 -6.95 -1.73 1.60
N ILE A 174 -6.43 -0.65 1.00
CA ILE A 174 -6.42 0.68 1.65
C ILE A 174 -7.84 1.13 2.05
N PRO A 175 -8.88 1.01 1.20
CA PRO A 175 -10.26 1.26 1.60
C PRO A 175 -10.73 0.46 2.81
N THR A 176 -10.46 -0.85 2.82
CA THR A 176 -10.87 -1.75 3.89
C THR A 176 -10.17 -1.41 5.20
N LEU A 177 -8.86 -1.14 5.18
CA LEU A 177 -8.10 -0.68 6.35
C LEU A 177 -8.61 0.66 6.88
N THR A 178 -8.94 1.58 5.99
CA THR A 178 -9.50 2.90 6.35
C THR A 178 -10.87 2.75 7.03
N MET A 179 -11.74 1.88 6.52
CA MET A 179 -13.04 1.60 7.15
C MET A 179 -12.89 0.97 8.54
N LEU A 180 -11.96 0.02 8.68
CA LEU A 180 -11.67 -0.61 9.98
C LEU A 180 -11.14 0.42 11.00
N LEU A 181 -10.23 1.31 10.56
CA LEU A 181 -9.71 2.38 11.39
C LEU A 181 -10.83 3.30 11.90
N ILE A 182 -11.71 3.76 11.01
CA ILE A 182 -12.80 4.67 11.38
C ILE A 182 -13.76 3.98 12.35
N TYR A 183 -14.03 2.69 12.17
CA TYR A 183 -14.78 1.90 13.14
C TYR A 183 -14.07 1.85 14.50
N TYR A 184 -12.76 1.58 14.56
CA TYR A 184 -12.04 1.57 15.84
C TYR A 184 -12.04 2.92 16.55
N GLN A 185 -11.98 4.03 15.82
CA GLN A 185 -11.98 5.38 16.42
C GLN A 185 -13.36 5.87 16.85
N LYS A 186 -14.38 5.65 16.00
CA LYS A 186 -15.70 6.28 16.14
C LYS A 186 -16.82 5.30 16.45
N LYS A 187 -16.53 3.99 16.44
CA LYS A 187 -17.51 2.89 16.56
C LYS A 187 -18.69 3.04 15.59
N GLN A 188 -18.43 3.63 14.42
CA GLN A 188 -19.44 3.91 13.42
C GLN A 188 -19.89 2.63 12.71
N THR A 189 -21.17 2.28 12.84
CA THR A 189 -21.76 1.05 12.28
C THR A 189 -21.69 0.99 10.74
N ARG A 190 -21.79 2.14 10.07
CA ARG A 190 -21.60 2.21 8.62
C ARG A 190 -20.20 1.74 8.21
N SER A 191 -19.17 2.14 8.95
CA SER A 191 -17.78 1.79 8.60
C SER A 191 -17.51 0.29 8.75
N ILE A 192 -18.06 -0.37 9.78
CA ILE A 192 -17.89 -1.82 9.93
C ILE A 192 -18.63 -2.60 8.84
N PHE A 193 -19.81 -2.14 8.42
CA PHE A 193 -20.52 -2.73 7.28
C PHE A 193 -19.67 -2.70 6.00
N PHE A 194 -19.13 -1.53 5.65
CA PHE A 194 -18.26 -1.40 4.47
C PHE A 194 -16.92 -2.13 4.62
N PHE A 195 -16.38 -2.25 5.84
CA PHE A 195 -15.22 -3.11 6.10
C PHE A 195 -15.52 -4.57 5.73
N PHE A 196 -16.63 -5.14 6.20
CA PHE A 196 -17.00 -6.51 5.87
C PHE A 196 -17.25 -6.69 4.38
N LEU A 197 -17.85 -5.69 3.73
CA LEU A 197 -18.09 -5.69 2.29
C LEU A 197 -16.76 -5.73 1.51
N GLY A 198 -15.78 -4.90 1.89
CA GLY A 198 -14.42 -4.92 1.34
C GLY A 198 -13.69 -6.25 1.60
N LEU A 199 -13.84 -6.81 2.80
CA LEU A 199 -13.26 -8.09 3.19
C LEU A 199 -13.82 -9.26 2.36
N ILE A 200 -15.12 -9.28 2.10
CA ILE A 200 -15.75 -10.27 1.21
C ILE A 200 -15.13 -10.18 -0.20
N ILE A 201 -15.00 -8.97 -0.76
CA ILE A 201 -14.38 -8.79 -2.08
C ILE A 201 -12.95 -9.34 -2.10
N ILE A 202 -12.15 -9.04 -1.07
CA ILE A 202 -10.78 -9.55 -0.94
C ILE A 202 -10.75 -11.09 -0.89
N LEU A 203 -11.64 -11.72 -0.12
CA LEU A 203 -11.72 -13.18 0.01
C LEU A 203 -12.16 -13.87 -1.28
N VAL A 204 -13.10 -13.27 -2.01
CA VAL A 204 -13.57 -13.79 -3.30
C VAL A 204 -12.45 -13.74 -4.34
N MET A 205 -11.70 -12.64 -4.40
CA MET A 205 -10.67 -12.38 -5.42
C MET A 205 -9.38 -13.18 -5.28
N GLY A 206 -9.19 -13.99 -4.24
CA GLY A 206 -8.14 -15.02 -4.32
C GLY A 206 -6.76 -14.66 -3.76
N SER A 207 -6.58 -13.61 -2.95
CA SER A 207 -5.25 -13.15 -2.51
C SER A 207 -4.99 -13.26 -1.00
N ARG A 208 -3.95 -14.01 -0.62
CA ARG A 208 -3.50 -14.19 0.77
C ARG A 208 -2.79 -12.94 1.34
N GLY A 209 -2.14 -12.16 0.48
CA GLY A 209 -1.39 -10.96 0.87
C GLY A 209 -2.26 -9.90 1.57
N PRO A 210 -3.39 -9.48 0.97
CA PRO A 210 -4.30 -8.51 1.60
C PRO A 210 -4.87 -8.95 2.95
N ILE A 211 -5.08 -10.25 3.18
CA ILE A 211 -5.52 -10.77 4.48
C ILE A 211 -4.42 -10.55 5.53
N LEU A 212 -3.16 -10.85 5.18
CA LEU A 212 -2.02 -10.57 6.05
C LEU A 212 -1.86 -9.08 6.34
N CYS A 213 -2.15 -8.20 5.37
CA CYS A 213 -2.18 -6.76 5.58
C CYS A 213 -3.26 -6.31 6.58
N ILE A 214 -4.46 -6.91 6.54
CA ILE A 214 -5.53 -6.64 7.52
C ILE A 214 -5.11 -7.11 8.92
N LEU A 215 -4.50 -8.29 9.03
CA LEU A 215 -4.00 -8.82 10.29
C LEU A 215 -2.88 -7.94 10.87
N ALA A 216 -1.91 -7.55 10.04
CA ALA A 216 -0.83 -6.63 10.43
C ALA A 216 -1.40 -5.30 10.94
N PHE A 217 -2.39 -4.73 10.25
CA PHE A 217 -3.06 -3.51 10.69
C PHE A 217 -3.71 -3.67 12.06
N SER A 218 -4.49 -4.73 12.27
CA SER A 218 -5.19 -4.96 13.53
C SER A 218 -4.19 -5.10 14.68
N LEU A 219 -3.13 -5.90 14.50
CA LEU A 219 -2.08 -6.09 15.50
C LEU A 219 -1.39 -4.77 15.87
N ILE A 220 -0.92 -4.01 14.87
CA ILE A 220 -0.16 -2.77 15.11
C ILE A 220 -1.06 -1.69 15.73
N TYR A 221 -2.30 -1.56 15.26
CA TYR A 221 -3.25 -0.62 15.83
C TYR A 221 -3.48 -0.91 17.33
N ASN A 222 -3.71 -2.18 17.66
CA ASN A 222 -3.94 -2.62 19.04
C ASN A 222 -2.71 -2.36 19.92
N LEU A 223 -1.51 -2.73 19.46
CA LEU A 223 -0.26 -2.49 20.20
C LEU A 223 -0.01 -1.01 20.52
N LYS A 224 -0.50 -0.08 19.68
CA LYS A 224 -0.21 1.36 19.82
C LYS A 224 -1.29 2.14 20.57
N HIS A 225 -2.56 1.74 20.45
CA HIS A 225 -3.69 2.58 20.86
C HIS A 225 -4.60 1.96 21.92
N ILE A 226 -4.56 0.64 22.13
CA ILE A 226 -5.28 0.04 23.25
C ILE A 226 -4.47 0.28 24.52
N ARG A 227 -5.03 1.05 25.46
CA ARG A 227 -4.58 0.97 26.85
C ARG A 227 -4.91 -0.46 27.28
N LEU A 228 -3.93 -1.20 27.80
CA LEU A 228 -4.12 -2.58 28.27
C LEU A 228 -5.08 -2.60 29.47
N VAL A 229 -6.36 -2.38 29.22
CA VAL A 229 -7.43 -2.66 30.15
C VAL A 229 -7.70 -4.15 30.01
N ILE A 230 -7.63 -4.87 31.13
CA ILE A 230 -7.72 -6.33 31.19
C ILE A 230 -8.98 -6.86 30.45
N SER A 231 -10.08 -6.10 30.45
CA SER A 231 -11.31 -6.45 29.71
C SER A 231 -11.18 -6.40 28.18
N GLU A 232 -10.38 -5.49 27.63
CA GLU A 232 -10.11 -5.40 26.18
C GLU A 232 -9.07 -6.45 25.74
N LEU A 233 -8.15 -6.82 26.64
CA LEU A 233 -7.24 -7.95 26.46
C LEU A 233 -8.00 -9.27 26.41
N PHE A 234 -9.01 -9.47 27.26
CA PHE A 234 -9.90 -10.65 27.21
C PHE A 234 -10.65 -10.73 25.88
N LEU A 235 -11.14 -9.59 25.35
CA LEU A 235 -11.79 -9.53 24.04
C LEU A 235 -10.81 -9.87 22.89
N ASN A 236 -9.59 -9.35 22.92
CA ASN A 236 -8.54 -9.70 21.95
C ASN A 236 -8.09 -11.16 22.07
N PHE A 237 -7.94 -11.68 23.28
CA PHE A 237 -7.70 -13.11 23.51
C PHE A 237 -8.88 -13.95 23.02
N SER A 238 -10.12 -13.48 23.17
CA SER A 238 -11.30 -14.18 22.66
C SER A 238 -11.31 -14.22 21.13
N TYR A 239 -10.86 -13.17 20.43
CA TYR A 239 -10.67 -13.20 18.98
C TYR A 239 -9.55 -14.14 18.54
N ILE A 240 -8.46 -14.22 19.31
CA ILE A 240 -7.37 -15.16 19.06
C ILE A 240 -7.84 -16.60 19.28
N ILE A 241 -8.57 -16.86 20.36
CA ILE A 241 -9.15 -18.18 20.68
C ILE A 241 -10.21 -18.57 19.65
N LEU A 242 -11.09 -17.64 19.25
CA LEU A 242 -12.05 -17.87 18.16
C LEU A 242 -11.32 -18.14 16.85
N GLY A 243 -10.23 -17.41 16.57
CA GLY A 243 -9.33 -17.65 15.45
C GLY A 243 -8.68 -19.03 15.51
N ILE A 244 -8.28 -19.51 16.69
CA ILE A 244 -7.73 -20.85 16.92
C ILE A 244 -8.82 -21.92 16.73
N ILE A 245 -10.03 -21.72 17.24
CA ILE A 245 -11.16 -22.65 17.07
C ILE A 245 -11.56 -22.75 15.60
N LEU A 246 -11.61 -21.61 14.89
CA LEU A 246 -11.84 -21.55 13.45
C LEU A 246 -10.66 -22.16 12.67
N ALA A 247 -9.43 -22.04 13.16
CA ALA A 247 -8.26 -22.68 12.60
C ALA A 247 -8.22 -24.20 12.85
N LEU A 248 -8.77 -24.69 13.96
CA LEU A 248 -8.88 -26.13 14.25
C LEU A 248 -9.95 -26.81 13.37
N ASN A 249 -11.01 -26.09 13.00
CA ASN A 249 -12.08 -26.56 12.10
C ASN A 249 -12.05 -25.91 10.72
N TRP A 250 -10.88 -25.42 10.30
CA TRP A 250 -10.72 -24.57 9.13
C TRP A 250 -11.29 -25.17 7.85
N LYS A 251 -11.10 -26.48 7.62
CA LYS A 251 -11.66 -27.17 6.44
C LYS A 251 -13.19 -27.09 6.41
N LYS A 252 -13.88 -27.33 7.53
CA LYS A 252 -15.36 -27.28 7.60
C LYS A 252 -15.90 -25.86 7.43
N THR A 253 -15.27 -24.86 8.06
CA THR A 253 -15.68 -23.45 7.93
C THR A 253 -15.49 -22.95 6.50
N ILE A 254 -14.39 -23.31 5.86
CA ILE A 254 -14.15 -22.96 4.45
C ILE A 254 -15.14 -23.67 3.52
N LEU A 255 -15.46 -24.94 3.77
CA LEU A 255 -16.47 -25.67 2.99
C LEU A 255 -17.86 -25.04 3.12
N TRP A 256 -18.23 -24.61 4.32
CA TRP A 256 -19.49 -23.87 4.56
C TRP A 256 -19.50 -22.53 3.81
N LEU A 257 -18.43 -21.73 3.89
CA LEU A 257 -18.29 -20.48 3.14
C LEU A 257 -18.38 -20.70 1.62
N LEU A 258 -17.73 -21.74 1.10
CA LEU A 258 -17.81 -22.10 -0.32
C LEU A 258 -19.21 -22.51 -0.74
N ASN A 259 -19.95 -23.24 0.12
CA ASN A 259 -21.34 -23.61 -0.13
C ASN A 259 -22.29 -22.41 -0.09
N VAL A 260 -21.99 -21.39 0.72
CA VAL A 260 -22.72 -20.12 0.70
C VAL A 260 -22.43 -19.37 -0.59
N PHE A 261 -21.15 -19.26 -0.98
CA PHE A 261 -20.75 -18.56 -2.21
C PHE A 261 -21.26 -19.25 -3.48
N SER A 262 -21.27 -20.58 -3.52
CA SER A 262 -21.77 -21.33 -4.68
C SER A 262 -23.26 -21.11 -4.92
N ARG A 263 -24.07 -20.89 -3.87
CA ARG A 263 -25.49 -20.49 -4.01
C ARG A 263 -25.68 -19.15 -4.72
N PHE A 264 -24.66 -18.30 -4.71
CA PHE A 264 -24.64 -17.02 -5.44
C PHE A 264 -23.88 -17.12 -6.77
N ASN A 265 -23.54 -18.32 -7.26
CA ASN A 265 -22.64 -18.53 -8.40
C ASN A 265 -21.27 -17.83 -8.25
N ILE A 266 -20.81 -17.64 -7.02
CA ILE A 266 -19.51 -17.04 -6.71
C ILE A 266 -18.51 -18.15 -6.40
N HIS A 267 -17.41 -18.20 -7.16
CA HIS A 267 -16.29 -19.11 -6.91
C HIS A 267 -15.15 -18.37 -6.21
N SER A 268 -14.81 -18.75 -4.95
CA SER A 268 -13.65 -18.21 -4.24
C SER A 268 -12.43 -19.11 -4.37
N ARG A 269 -11.42 -18.61 -5.07
CA ARG A 269 -10.16 -19.33 -5.28
C ARG A 269 -9.32 -19.45 -4.02
N THR A 270 -9.27 -18.43 -3.15
CA THR A 270 -8.51 -18.50 -1.88
C THR A 270 -9.02 -19.65 -1.03
N LEU A 271 -10.34 -19.72 -0.88
CA LEU A 271 -11.00 -20.71 -0.05
C LEU A 271 -10.81 -22.13 -0.63
N GLN A 272 -10.96 -22.31 -1.95
CA GLN A 272 -10.66 -23.59 -2.61
C GLN A 272 -9.19 -24.00 -2.47
N SER A 273 -8.26 -23.04 -2.63
CA SER A 273 -6.81 -23.28 -2.53
C SER A 273 -6.33 -23.48 -1.10
N LEU A 274 -7.13 -23.10 -0.10
CA LEU A 274 -6.89 -23.47 1.28
C LEU A 274 -7.30 -24.94 1.48
N LEU A 275 -8.46 -25.38 0.97
CA LEU A 275 -8.98 -26.75 1.18
C LEU A 275 -8.15 -27.86 0.53
N ILE A 276 -7.67 -27.61 -0.69
CA ILE A 276 -6.74 -28.50 -1.35
C ILE A 276 -5.42 -28.28 -0.62
N ASP A 277 -4.89 -29.27 0.09
CA ASP A 277 -3.64 -29.23 0.91
C ASP A 277 -2.36 -28.86 0.11
N LYS A 278 -2.48 -28.16 -1.03
CA LYS A 278 -1.44 -27.38 -1.72
C LYS A 278 -1.07 -26.12 -0.93
N ILE A 279 -0.90 -26.24 0.38
CA ILE A 279 -0.06 -25.31 1.15
C ILE A 279 1.37 -25.38 0.59
N ASP A 280 1.72 -26.51 -0.05
CA ASP A 280 2.97 -26.76 -0.77
C ASP A 280 2.94 -26.44 -2.27
N PHE A 281 2.69 -25.18 -2.65
CA PHE A 281 3.14 -24.68 -3.97
C PHE A 281 4.67 -24.40 -3.96
N TYR A 282 5.45 -25.28 -3.33
CA TYR A 282 6.92 -25.29 -3.35
C TYR A 282 7.51 -25.87 -4.63
N ALA A 283 6.69 -26.43 -5.52
CA ALA A 283 7.09 -26.95 -6.83
C ALA A 283 7.45 -25.80 -7.80
N GLY A 284 8.62 -25.19 -7.62
CA GLY A 284 9.21 -24.18 -8.50
C GLY A 284 10.00 -23.08 -7.78
N ARG A 285 9.60 -22.71 -6.54
CA ARG A 285 10.26 -21.64 -5.76
C ARG A 285 11.60 -22.06 -5.17
N GLY A 286 11.81 -23.34 -4.84
CA GLY A 286 13.09 -23.85 -4.33
C GLY A 286 14.22 -23.69 -5.33
N ASN A 287 13.98 -23.98 -6.61
CA ASN A 287 14.99 -23.85 -7.66
C ASN A 287 15.36 -22.38 -7.94
N ILE A 288 14.39 -21.47 -7.89
CA ILE A 288 14.64 -20.03 -8.06
C ILE A 288 15.39 -19.47 -6.85
N ALA A 289 14.99 -19.84 -5.63
CA ALA A 289 15.66 -19.41 -4.40
C ALA A 289 17.13 -19.88 -4.36
N ASN A 290 17.40 -21.15 -4.70
CA ASN A 290 18.77 -21.67 -4.74
C ASN A 290 19.63 -20.97 -5.81
N LYS A 291 19.04 -20.65 -6.98
CA LYS A 291 19.71 -19.88 -8.03
C LYS A 291 20.03 -18.45 -7.57
N ILE A 292 19.11 -17.80 -6.86
CA ILE A 292 19.32 -16.46 -6.31
C ILE A 292 20.42 -16.47 -5.25
N LEU A 293 20.40 -17.45 -4.34
CA LEU A 293 21.41 -17.58 -3.29
C LEU A 293 22.81 -17.84 -3.89
N GLY A 294 22.90 -18.68 -4.94
CA GLY A 294 24.14 -18.87 -5.70
C GLY A 294 24.70 -17.56 -6.25
N ILE A 295 23.86 -16.76 -6.92
CA ILE A 295 24.28 -15.47 -7.49
C ILE A 295 24.69 -14.45 -6.41
N ILE A 296 23.98 -14.42 -5.27
CA ILE A 296 24.34 -13.57 -4.13
C ILE A 296 25.72 -13.96 -3.60
N SER A 297 26.04 -15.25 -3.56
CA SER A 297 27.35 -15.74 -3.12
C SER A 297 28.48 -15.41 -4.10
N GLU A 298 28.20 -15.41 -5.40
CA GLU A 298 29.19 -15.08 -6.44
C GLU A 298 29.47 -13.57 -6.54
N LYS A 299 28.47 -12.72 -6.27
CA LYS A 299 28.59 -11.25 -6.39
C LYS A 299 28.19 -10.53 -5.09
N PRO A 300 28.92 -10.74 -3.97
CA PRO A 300 28.50 -10.29 -2.65
C PRO A 300 28.59 -8.77 -2.43
N ILE A 301 29.38 -8.04 -3.22
CA ILE A 301 29.64 -6.61 -2.98
C ILE A 301 28.67 -5.71 -3.75
N PHE A 302 28.50 -5.95 -5.05
CA PHE A 302 27.71 -5.08 -5.93
C PHE A 302 26.44 -5.73 -6.51
N GLY A 303 26.22 -7.03 -6.26
CA GLY A 303 25.06 -7.75 -6.77
C GLY A 303 24.99 -7.78 -8.31
N ILE A 304 23.76 -7.89 -8.83
CA ILE A 304 23.48 -7.87 -10.28
C ILE A 304 23.03 -6.51 -10.81
N GLY A 305 23.00 -5.48 -9.95
CA GLY A 305 22.51 -4.15 -10.27
C GLY A 305 20.99 -4.00 -10.17
N PHE A 306 20.54 -2.74 -10.12
CA PHE A 306 19.14 -2.37 -9.97
C PHE A 306 18.25 -2.94 -11.10
N LEU A 307 17.12 -3.56 -10.73
CA LEU A 307 16.15 -4.19 -11.64
C LEU A 307 16.79 -5.19 -12.61
N GLY A 308 17.74 -6.00 -12.12
CA GLY A 308 18.33 -7.09 -12.88
C GLY A 308 17.32 -8.15 -13.33
N ASN A 309 17.73 -9.02 -14.26
CA ASN A 309 16.87 -10.00 -14.93
C ASN A 309 16.28 -11.10 -14.02
N LEU A 310 16.62 -11.11 -12.73
CA LEU A 310 16.08 -12.04 -11.74
C LEU A 310 15.43 -11.23 -10.62
N THR A 311 14.16 -11.54 -10.34
CA THR A 311 13.39 -10.94 -9.26
C THR A 311 12.94 -12.02 -8.29
N SER A 312 13.12 -11.75 -7.00
CA SER A 312 12.55 -12.56 -5.93
C SER A 312 11.30 -11.86 -5.43
N HIS A 313 10.22 -12.58 -5.15
CA HIS A 313 9.00 -11.98 -4.59
C HIS A 313 9.14 -11.57 -3.11
N ASN A 314 10.28 -11.00 -2.71
CA ASN A 314 10.60 -10.56 -1.36
C ASN A 314 11.66 -9.45 -1.39
N ILE A 315 11.33 -8.29 -0.84
CA ILE A 315 12.20 -7.11 -0.76
C ILE A 315 13.57 -7.39 -0.15
N ILE A 316 13.67 -8.27 0.85
CA ILE A 316 14.95 -8.58 1.52
C ILE A 316 15.89 -9.23 0.51
N ILE A 317 15.40 -10.26 -0.17
CA ILE A 317 16.18 -11.01 -1.15
C ILE A 317 16.48 -10.15 -2.37
N GLU A 318 15.53 -9.34 -2.85
CA GLU A 318 15.77 -8.43 -3.99
C GLU A 318 16.83 -7.38 -3.66
N THR A 319 16.78 -6.81 -2.45
CA THR A 319 17.76 -5.79 -2.03
C THR A 319 19.16 -6.38 -1.97
N LEU A 320 19.30 -7.61 -1.43
CA LEU A 320 20.59 -8.32 -1.39
C LEU A 320 21.06 -8.74 -2.79
N LEU A 321 20.13 -9.14 -3.67
CA LEU A 321 20.44 -9.53 -5.04
C LEU A 321 20.88 -8.33 -5.90
N PHE A 322 20.19 -7.20 -5.79
CA PHE A 322 20.50 -6.00 -6.59
C PHE A 322 21.74 -5.27 -6.14
N PHE A 323 21.98 -5.18 -4.82
CA PHE A 323 23.06 -4.35 -4.27
C PHE A 323 24.19 -5.17 -3.65
N GLY A 324 24.09 -6.49 -3.64
CA GLY A 324 25.00 -7.34 -2.89
C GLY A 324 24.66 -7.40 -1.40
N VAL A 325 25.33 -8.29 -0.69
CA VAL A 325 25.13 -8.52 0.75
C VAL A 325 25.54 -7.30 1.55
N ILE A 326 26.70 -6.69 1.27
CA ILE A 326 27.23 -5.60 2.11
C ILE A 326 26.34 -4.35 2.01
N ILE A 327 26.18 -3.82 0.79
CA ILE A 327 25.37 -2.59 0.58
C ILE A 327 23.90 -2.90 0.85
N GLY A 328 23.40 -4.06 0.44
CA GLY A 328 22.02 -4.47 0.69
C GLY A 328 21.68 -4.57 2.17
N SER A 329 22.55 -5.15 3.00
CA SER A 329 22.35 -5.20 4.46
C SER A 329 22.32 -3.81 5.09
N ILE A 330 23.20 -2.88 4.66
CA ILE A 330 23.17 -1.49 5.15
C ILE A 330 21.84 -0.82 4.80
N LEU A 331 21.37 -0.97 3.56
CA LEU A 331 20.08 -0.42 3.12
C LEU A 331 18.91 -1.00 3.90
N LEU A 332 18.92 -2.31 4.16
CA LEU A 332 17.89 -2.96 4.97
C LEU A 332 17.90 -2.47 6.41
N ILE A 333 19.07 -2.32 7.04
CA ILE A 333 19.20 -1.77 8.39
C ILE A 333 18.65 -0.34 8.46
N LEU A 334 18.99 0.51 7.47
CA LEU A 334 18.46 1.87 7.38
C LEU A 334 16.94 1.89 7.21
N LEU A 335 16.40 1.03 6.33
CA LEU A 335 14.96 0.90 6.13
C LEU A 335 14.26 0.45 7.42
N THR A 336 14.79 -0.56 8.10
CA THR A 336 14.27 -1.04 9.38
C THR A 336 14.32 0.05 10.45
N TYR A 337 15.41 0.81 10.55
CA TYR A 337 15.52 1.94 11.47
C TYR A 337 14.44 2.99 11.22
N VAL A 338 14.23 3.36 9.95
CA VAL A 338 13.21 4.33 9.53
C VAL A 338 11.80 3.82 9.85
N ILE A 339 11.52 2.54 9.59
CA ILE A 339 10.26 1.88 9.92
C ILE A 339 9.99 1.95 11.43
N ILE A 340 10.94 1.50 12.27
CA ILE A 340 10.80 1.50 13.73
C ILE A 340 10.50 2.92 14.24
N LYS A 341 11.26 3.91 13.77
CA LYS A 341 11.08 5.32 14.15
C LYS A 341 9.70 5.85 13.76
N SER A 342 9.17 5.45 12.61
CA SER A 342 7.81 5.82 12.16
C SER A 342 6.73 5.22 13.06
N LEU A 343 6.86 3.94 13.44
CA LEU A 343 5.86 3.22 14.22
C LEU A 343 5.79 3.71 15.67
N LEU A 344 6.94 4.09 16.25
CA LEU A 344 7.05 4.63 17.61
C LEU A 344 6.55 6.08 17.74
N TYR A 345 6.24 6.78 16.65
CA TYR A 345 5.79 8.17 16.70
C TYR A 345 4.38 8.31 17.30
N LYS A 346 4.23 9.13 18.35
CA LYS A 346 2.96 9.31 19.09
C LYS A 346 2.41 10.75 19.10
N ASN A 347 3.18 11.74 18.65
CA ASN A 347 2.85 13.16 18.89
C ASN A 347 1.67 13.69 18.06
N ASN A 348 1.37 13.07 16.91
CA ASN A 348 0.19 13.42 16.10
C ASN A 348 -0.59 12.14 15.79
N LYS A 349 -1.85 12.10 16.24
CA LYS A 349 -2.71 10.92 16.22
C LYS A 349 -3.12 10.57 14.79
N GLU A 350 -3.49 11.55 13.99
CA GLU A 350 -3.90 11.40 12.59
C GLU A 350 -2.76 10.90 11.70
N LEU A 351 -1.56 11.46 11.85
CA LEU A 351 -0.36 10.97 11.17
C LEU A 351 -0.02 9.53 11.59
N SER A 352 -0.11 9.23 12.90
CA SER A 352 0.06 7.87 13.40
C SER A 352 -0.90 6.89 12.73
N PHE A 353 -2.16 7.26 12.55
CA PHE A 353 -3.13 6.40 11.88
C PHE A 353 -2.82 6.16 10.39
N LEU A 354 -2.42 7.21 9.67
CA LEU A 354 -2.00 7.06 8.28
C LEU A 354 -0.78 6.14 8.16
N ILE A 355 0.21 6.28 9.05
CA ILE A 355 1.38 5.40 9.11
C ILE A 355 0.94 3.94 9.26
N ILE A 356 0.03 3.64 10.20
CA ILE A 356 -0.43 2.27 10.41
C ILE A 356 -1.16 1.73 9.16
N ILE A 357 -2.04 2.53 8.52
CA ILE A 357 -2.72 2.12 7.28
C ILE A 357 -1.70 1.76 6.19
N PHE A 358 -0.83 2.71 5.84
CA PHE A 358 0.07 2.55 4.69
C PHE A 358 1.20 1.56 4.99
N PHE A 359 1.69 1.46 6.23
CA PHE A 359 2.66 0.44 6.63
C PHE A 359 2.09 -0.97 6.54
N SER A 360 0.84 -1.15 7.00
CA SER A 360 0.19 -2.46 6.99
C SER A 360 -0.13 -2.93 5.58
N TYR A 361 -0.26 -2.01 4.63
CA TYR A 361 -0.23 -2.34 3.20
C TYR A 361 1.20 -2.66 2.74
N ALA A 362 2.12 -1.72 2.95
CA ALA A 362 3.42 -1.70 2.28
C ALA A 362 4.35 -2.83 2.72
N LEU A 363 4.38 -3.20 4.00
CA LEU A 363 5.32 -4.22 4.48
C LEU A 363 4.95 -5.63 4.00
N PRO A 364 3.73 -6.15 4.23
CA PRO A 364 3.41 -7.51 3.77
C PRO A 364 3.41 -7.60 2.24
N ASP A 365 3.00 -6.53 1.54
CA ASP A 365 3.12 -6.45 0.08
C ASP A 365 4.59 -6.50 -0.38
N ALA A 366 5.50 -5.78 0.27
CA ALA A 366 6.93 -5.81 -0.04
C ALA A 366 7.58 -7.19 0.24
N LEU A 367 7.07 -7.94 1.22
CA LEU A 367 7.60 -9.26 1.57
C LEU A 367 7.08 -10.40 0.67
N LEU A 368 5.91 -10.22 0.04
CA LEU A 368 5.20 -11.28 -0.67
C LEU A 368 5.11 -11.09 -2.18
N ASN A 369 5.20 -9.85 -2.65
CA ASN A 369 5.11 -9.51 -4.05
C ASN A 369 6.47 -9.06 -4.61
N LEU A 370 6.50 -8.84 -5.92
CA LEU A 370 7.65 -8.29 -6.66
C LEU A 370 8.08 -6.91 -6.13
N THR A 371 9.14 -6.37 -6.72
CA THR A 371 9.69 -5.02 -6.56
C THR A 371 8.76 -3.95 -5.97
N ILE A 372 9.25 -3.30 -4.90
CA ILE A 372 8.65 -2.08 -4.31
C ILE A 372 8.78 -0.85 -5.22
N TRP A 373 9.66 -0.94 -6.21
CA TRP A 373 9.94 0.12 -7.17
C TRP A 373 8.73 0.28 -8.11
N GLY A 374 8.12 1.47 -8.09
CA GLY A 374 6.88 1.71 -8.82
C GLY A 374 5.59 1.48 -8.02
N LYS A 375 5.66 1.08 -6.73
CA LYS A 375 4.49 0.93 -5.86
C LYS A 375 4.19 2.21 -5.08
N ASP A 376 3.28 3.01 -5.59
CA ASP A 376 2.71 4.21 -4.96
C ASP A 376 2.49 4.10 -3.44
N MET A 377 1.84 3.05 -2.92
CA MET A 377 1.53 2.92 -1.49
C MET A 377 2.78 2.89 -0.60
N PHE A 378 3.84 2.23 -1.05
CA PHE A 378 5.13 2.22 -0.34
C PHE A 378 5.75 3.63 -0.32
N TRP A 379 5.66 4.35 -1.43
CA TRP A 379 6.21 5.71 -1.53
C TRP A 379 5.39 6.74 -0.74
N ILE A 380 4.06 6.60 -0.67
CA ILE A 380 3.22 7.38 0.25
C ILE A 380 3.66 7.13 1.70
N TYR A 381 3.85 5.86 2.10
CA TYR A 381 4.34 5.50 3.43
C TYR A 381 5.70 6.16 3.74
N MET A 382 6.64 6.11 2.80
CA MET A 382 7.96 6.76 2.97
C MET A 382 7.83 8.27 3.11
N GLY A 383 6.96 8.93 2.33
CA GLY A 383 6.72 10.37 2.42
C GLY A 383 6.15 10.78 3.79
N LEU A 384 5.18 10.01 4.31
CA LEU A 384 4.64 10.21 5.66
C LEU A 384 5.71 9.97 6.75
N THR A 385 6.64 9.05 6.52
CA THR A 385 7.72 8.78 7.48
C THR A 385 8.73 9.94 7.54
N VAL A 386 9.00 10.62 6.41
CA VAL A 386 9.80 11.86 6.44
C VAL A 386 9.11 12.94 7.27
N CYS A 387 7.78 13.05 7.20
CA CYS A 387 7.01 13.95 8.06
C CYS A 387 7.21 13.64 9.55
N VAL A 388 7.23 12.37 9.94
CA VAL A 388 7.52 11.95 11.33
C VAL A 388 8.90 12.43 11.77
N ILE A 389 9.93 12.14 10.97
CA ILE A 389 11.32 12.45 11.31
C ILE A 389 11.47 13.97 11.49
N ARG A 390 10.91 14.76 10.57
CA ARG A 390 10.90 16.22 10.65
C ARG A 390 10.20 16.74 11.92
N ASN A 391 9.04 16.17 12.27
CA ASN A 391 8.31 16.59 13.46
C ASN A 391 9.02 16.22 14.76
N GLN A 392 9.67 15.05 14.83
CA GLN A 392 10.47 14.65 15.99
C GLN A 392 11.68 15.56 16.20
N VAL A 393 12.37 15.92 15.11
CA VAL A 393 13.50 16.87 15.15
C VAL A 393 13.03 18.24 15.66
N LYS A 394 11.93 18.77 15.11
CA LYS A 394 11.36 20.05 15.56
C LYS A 394 11.01 20.03 17.06
N ASN A 395 10.38 18.95 17.52
CA ASN A 395 9.98 18.83 18.93
C ASN A 395 11.20 18.79 19.87
N LYS A 396 12.31 18.15 19.46
CA LYS A 396 13.54 18.09 20.25
C LYS A 396 14.16 19.49 20.46
N TYR A 397 14.11 20.35 19.44
CA TYR A 397 14.62 21.73 19.53
C TYR A 397 13.70 22.68 20.30
N THR A 398 12.39 22.42 20.33
CA THR A 398 11.46 23.21 21.14
C THR A 398 11.43 22.79 22.62
N SER A 399 11.91 21.58 22.94
CA SER A 399 11.97 21.05 24.31
C SER A 399 13.29 21.27 25.03
N THR A 400 14.32 21.82 24.39
CA THR A 400 15.52 22.29 25.08
C THR A 400 15.23 23.65 25.70
N PRO A 401 15.19 23.77 27.05
CA PRO A 401 15.08 25.08 27.68
C PRO A 401 16.32 25.89 27.31
N SER A 402 16.13 27.16 26.97
CA SER A 402 17.20 28.14 26.93
C SER A 402 17.92 28.11 28.27
N MET A 403 19.10 27.46 28.32
CA MET A 403 20.06 27.77 29.37
C MET A 403 20.52 29.19 29.08
N ASN A 404 20.21 30.08 30.03
CA ASN A 404 20.62 31.48 30.07
C ASN A 404 22.12 31.65 29.86
#